data_AF-A0A4S4AMD0-F1
#
_entry.id   AF-A0A4S4AMD0-F1
#
_cell.length_a   1.000
_cell.length_b   1.000
_cell.length_c   1.000
_cell.angle_alpha   90.00
_cell.angle_beta   90.00
_cell.angle_gamma   90.00
#
_symmetry.space_group_name_H-M   'P 1'
#
loop_
_entity.id
_entity.type
_entity.pdbx_description
1 polymer ?
#
loop_
_entity_poly.entity_id
_entity_poly.type
_entity_poly.pdbx_seq_one_letter_code
_entity_poly.pdbx_strand_id
1 'polypeptide(L)'
;MGLLDSCPLRALSLAGVLMLSGCAATGPGPLYYWGGYQPQVYGHLTGEKGPDEQIAALEAGIEEARATGKPLPPGYQAHLGILYAEKEQGDRMAQYFEAEKAQYPEGAAYIDFLMRSKTR
;
A
#
# COMPACT_ATOMS: atom_id res chain seq x y z
N MET A 1 -23.15 53.83 12.10
CA MET A 1 -23.13 52.67 13.01
C MET A 1 -24.36 51.83 12.68
N GLY A 2 -24.22 50.90 11.74
CA GLY A 2 -25.34 50.13 11.19
C GLY A 2 -25.80 49.04 12.14
N LEU A 3 -27.12 48.84 12.18
CA LEU A 3 -27.82 47.78 12.87
C LEU A 3 -27.24 46.41 12.50
N LEU A 4 -26.48 45.77 13.39
CA LEU A 4 -26.04 44.38 13.21
C LEU A 4 -26.20 43.48 14.46
N ASP A 5 -26.78 43.97 15.56
CA ASP A 5 -26.73 43.30 16.86
C ASP A 5 -28.00 42.54 17.30
N SER A 6 -28.97 42.24 16.43
CA SER A 6 -30.27 41.72 16.92
C SER A 6 -30.89 40.54 16.18
N CYS A 7 -30.11 39.71 15.48
CA CYS A 7 -30.66 38.47 14.92
C CYS A 7 -30.03 37.23 15.58
N PRO A 8 -30.70 36.56 16.56
CA PRO A 8 -30.19 35.31 17.14
C PRO A 8 -30.04 34.20 16.09
N LEU A 9 -30.68 34.37 14.93
CA LEU A 9 -30.59 33.49 13.76
C LEU A 9 -29.19 33.44 13.12
N ARG A 10 -28.43 34.55 13.17
CA ARG A 10 -27.04 34.60 12.65
C ARG A 10 -26.04 33.91 13.58
N ALA A 11 -26.23 34.04 14.89
CA ALA A 11 -25.43 33.33 15.89
C ALA A 11 -25.65 31.81 15.83
N LEU A 12 -26.90 31.39 15.59
CA LEU A 12 -27.26 29.98 15.42
C LEU A 12 -26.62 29.36 14.16
N SER A 13 -26.46 30.16 13.10
CA SER A 13 -25.83 29.74 11.85
C SER A 13 -24.32 29.52 12.00
N LEU A 14 -23.63 30.31 12.83
CA LEU A 14 -22.18 30.17 13.06
C LEU A 14 -21.83 28.98 13.97
N ALA A 15 -22.69 28.67 14.94
CA ALA A 15 -22.53 27.50 15.80
C ALA A 15 -22.74 26.17 15.06
N GLY A 16 -23.61 26.15 14.04
CA GLY A 16 -23.83 24.97 13.19
C GLY A 16 -22.60 24.57 12.36
N VAL A 17 -21.84 25.54 11.83
CA VAL A 17 -20.67 25.27 10.98
C VAL A 17 -19.52 24.60 11.76
N LEU A 18 -19.35 24.95 13.04
CA LEU A 18 -18.34 24.32 13.92
C LEU A 18 -18.73 22.89 14.34
N MET A 19 -20.02 22.54 14.33
CA MET A 19 -20.50 21.18 14.60
C MET A 19 -20.40 20.26 13.37
N LEU A 20 -20.17 20.80 12.17
CA LEU A 20 -19.93 20.01 10.95
C LEU A 20 -18.46 19.67 10.69
N SER A 21 -17.51 20.13 11.52
CA SER A 21 -16.13 19.58 11.50
C SER A 21 -16.11 18.22 12.22
N GLY A 22 -16.79 17.24 11.62
CA GLY A 22 -16.78 15.86 12.06
C GLY A 22 -15.38 15.25 12.01
N CYS A 23 -15.17 14.23 12.85
CA CYS A 23 -13.92 13.51 13.16
C CYS A 23 -13.19 12.82 11.97
N ALA A 24 -13.04 13.46 10.82
CA ALA A 24 -12.21 12.95 9.72
C ALA A 24 -10.74 13.39 9.83
N ALA A 25 -10.43 14.43 10.62
CA ALA A 25 -9.10 15.00 10.70
C ALA A 25 -8.08 14.18 11.52
N THR A 26 -8.52 13.17 12.28
CA THR A 26 -7.68 12.38 13.19
C THR A 26 -7.92 10.87 13.05
N GLY A 27 -8.13 10.40 11.81
CA GLY A 27 -8.08 8.97 11.53
C GLY A 27 -6.67 8.40 11.78
N PRO A 28 -6.54 7.15 12.23
CA PRO A 28 -5.23 6.50 12.31
C PRO A 28 -4.56 6.54 10.93
N GLY A 29 -3.26 6.82 10.91
CA GLY A 29 -2.46 6.85 9.67
C GLY A 29 -2.54 5.54 8.90
N PRO A 30 -1.97 5.47 7.68
CA PRO A 30 -2.11 4.30 6.82
C PRO A 30 -1.62 3.03 7.53
N LEU A 31 -2.42 1.97 7.44
CA LEU A 31 -2.17 0.66 8.03
C LEU A 31 -0.87 0.03 7.52
N TYR A 32 -0.57 0.24 6.23
CA TYR A 32 0.58 -0.33 5.54
C TYR A 32 1.59 0.75 5.14
N TYR A 33 2.83 0.32 4.95
CA TYR A 33 3.84 1.10 4.26
C TYR A 33 3.65 0.98 2.75
N TRP A 34 3.04 1.98 2.13
CA TRP A 34 2.85 2.01 0.67
C TRP A 34 4.09 2.49 -0.07
N GLY A 35 4.85 3.45 0.49
CA GLY A 35 6.07 3.97 -0.10
C GLY A 35 5.95 4.23 -1.61
N GLY A 36 6.91 3.70 -2.38
CA GLY A 36 6.90 3.72 -3.84
C GLY A 36 6.23 2.52 -4.52
N TYR A 37 5.42 1.72 -3.82
CA TYR A 37 4.88 0.45 -4.35
C TYR A 37 4.03 0.65 -5.61
N GLN A 38 3.02 1.52 -5.56
CA GLN A 38 2.05 1.68 -6.66
C GLN A 38 2.73 2.10 -7.98
N PRO A 39 3.69 3.06 -7.98
CA PRO A 39 4.48 3.35 -9.18
C PRO A 39 5.26 2.16 -9.76
N GLN A 40 5.70 1.19 -8.96
CA GLN A 40 6.39 0.00 -9.48
C GLN A 40 5.40 -0.96 -10.15
N VAL A 41 4.25 -1.21 -9.53
CA VAL A 41 3.18 -2.02 -10.13
C VAL A 41 2.72 -1.41 -11.45
N TYR A 42 2.50 -0.09 -11.48
CA TYR A 42 2.12 0.59 -12.72
C TYR A 42 3.21 0.47 -13.80
N GLY A 43 4.47 0.73 -13.44
CA GLY A 43 5.60 0.62 -14.36
C GLY A 43 5.80 -0.79 -14.90
N HIS A 44 5.47 -1.82 -14.12
CA HIS A 44 5.45 -3.21 -14.57
C HIS A 44 4.38 -3.47 -15.62
N LEU A 45 3.13 -3.10 -15.31
CA LEU A 45 1.98 -3.36 -16.17
C LEU A 45 2.04 -2.61 -17.50
N THR A 46 2.73 -1.46 -17.51
CA THR A 46 2.93 -0.63 -18.72
C THR A 46 4.23 -0.96 -19.47
N GLY A 47 5.12 -1.76 -18.88
CA GLY A 47 6.45 -2.02 -19.43
C GLY A 47 7.42 -0.83 -19.37
N GLU A 48 7.08 0.23 -18.63
CA GLU A 48 7.93 1.42 -18.46
C GLU A 48 9.18 1.14 -17.64
N LYS A 49 9.15 0.13 -16.76
CA LYS A 49 10.28 -0.23 -15.88
C LYS A 49 10.69 -1.67 -16.06
N GLY A 50 11.99 -1.90 -16.23
CA GLY A 50 12.58 -3.24 -16.25
C GLY A 50 12.55 -3.93 -14.87
N PRO A 51 12.62 -5.26 -14.84
CA PRO A 51 12.51 -6.04 -13.60
C PRO A 51 13.61 -5.69 -12.57
N ASP A 52 14.82 -5.36 -13.01
CA ASP A 52 15.93 -5.01 -12.11
C ASP A 52 15.71 -3.71 -11.34
N GLU A 53 15.24 -2.67 -12.04
CA GLU A 53 14.92 -1.38 -11.42
C GLU A 53 13.80 -1.53 -10.41
N GLN A 54 12.77 -2.31 -10.75
CA GLN A 54 11.65 -2.56 -9.86
C GLN A 54 12.05 -3.38 -8.64
N ILE A 55 12.84 -4.44 -8.80
CA ILE A 55 13.35 -5.25 -7.70
C ILE A 55 14.12 -4.35 -6.73
N ALA A 56 15.06 -3.55 -7.23
CA ALA A 56 15.86 -2.67 -6.37
C ALA A 56 14.98 -1.68 -5.59
N ALA A 57 13.99 -1.06 -6.25
CA ALA A 57 13.08 -0.12 -5.61
C ALA A 57 12.17 -0.80 -4.56
N LEU A 58 11.69 -2.01 -4.83
CA LEU A 58 10.84 -2.75 -3.91
C LEU A 58 11.63 -3.28 -2.71
N GLU A 59 12.86 -3.76 -2.90
CA GLU A 59 13.71 -4.18 -1.78
C GLU A 59 14.10 -3.02 -0.87
N ALA A 60 14.37 -1.84 -1.44
CA ALA A 60 14.55 -0.62 -0.64
C ALA A 60 13.30 -0.29 0.18
N GLY A 61 12.11 -0.43 -0.41
CA GLY A 61 10.85 -0.21 0.29
C GLY A 61 10.59 -1.19 1.44
N ILE A 62 11.12 -2.42 1.40
CA ILE A 62 11.08 -3.36 2.53
C ILE A 62 11.85 -2.80 3.73
N GLU A 63 13.04 -2.26 3.48
CA GLU A 63 13.88 -1.69 4.54
C GLU A 63 13.26 -0.41 5.12
N GLU A 64 12.63 0.42 4.29
CA GLU A 64 11.87 1.60 4.74
C GLU A 64 10.63 1.21 5.55
N ALA A 65 9.89 0.18 5.13
CA ALA A 65 8.75 -0.36 5.88
C ALA A 65 9.19 -0.83 7.28
N ARG A 66 10.31 -1.57 7.33
CA ARG A 66 10.93 -2.02 8.59
C ARG A 66 11.32 -0.84 9.48
N ALA A 67 11.96 0.19 8.92
CA ALA A 67 12.37 1.38 9.65
C ALA A 67 11.19 2.17 10.24
N THR A 68 10.05 2.16 9.56
CA THR A 68 8.82 2.83 10.03
C THR A 68 7.97 1.94 10.95
N GLY A 69 8.35 0.68 11.15
CA GLY A 69 7.59 -0.28 11.95
C GLY A 69 6.22 -0.63 11.35
N LYS A 70 6.04 -0.42 10.05
CA LYS A 70 4.78 -0.67 9.35
C LYS A 70 4.88 -1.93 8.49
N PRO A 71 3.83 -2.77 8.46
CA PRO A 71 3.80 -3.90 7.55
C PRO A 71 3.75 -3.44 6.09
N LEU A 72 4.35 -4.24 5.19
CA LEU A 72 4.11 -4.13 3.76
C LEU A 72 2.63 -4.40 3.44
N PRO A 73 2.06 -3.89 2.34
CA PRO A 73 0.69 -4.24 1.94
C PRO A 73 0.61 -5.64 1.30
N PRO A 74 -0.58 -6.27 1.25
CA PRO A 74 -0.78 -7.50 0.49
C PRO A 74 -0.37 -7.35 -0.97
N GLY A 75 0.27 -8.38 -1.50
CA GLY A 75 0.77 -8.46 -2.86
C GLY A 75 2.16 -7.85 -3.06
N TYR A 76 2.71 -7.08 -2.10
CA TYR A 76 4.04 -6.48 -2.25
C TYR A 76 5.13 -7.53 -2.41
N GLN A 77 5.11 -8.55 -1.54
CA GLN A 77 6.09 -9.63 -1.59
C GLN A 77 5.78 -10.58 -2.73
N ALA A 78 4.49 -10.81 -3.04
CA ALA A 78 4.10 -11.55 -4.24
C ALA A 78 4.65 -10.91 -5.53
N HIS A 79 4.61 -9.58 -5.66
CA HIS A 79 5.13 -8.86 -6.82
C HIS A 79 6.64 -9.05 -6.96
N LEU A 80 7.40 -8.97 -5.85
CA LEU A 80 8.82 -9.34 -5.86
C LEU A 80 9.03 -10.79 -6.31
N GLY A 81 8.21 -11.72 -5.84
CA GLY A 81 8.23 -13.11 -6.28
C GLY A 81 8.07 -13.24 -7.80
N ILE A 82 7.11 -12.52 -8.39
CA ILE A 82 6.88 -12.48 -9.85
C ILE A 82 8.11 -11.93 -10.58
N LEU A 83 8.65 -10.79 -10.15
CA LEU A 83 9.83 -10.19 -10.80
C LEU A 83 11.04 -11.12 -10.75
N TYR A 84 11.26 -11.82 -9.64
CA TYR A 84 12.32 -12.83 -9.55
C TYR A 84 12.03 -14.07 -10.41
N ALA A 85 10.77 -14.44 -10.60
CA ALA A 85 10.37 -15.51 -11.51
C ALA A 85 10.65 -15.16 -12.99
N GLU A 86 10.47 -13.89 -13.38
CA GLU A 86 10.82 -13.37 -14.71
C GLU A 86 12.32 -13.39 -14.97
N LYS A 87 13.11 -13.19 -13.90
CA LYS A 87 14.57 -13.30 -13.93
C LYS A 87 15.10 -14.73 -13.81
N GLU A 88 14.22 -15.74 -13.82
CA GLU A 88 14.57 -17.15 -13.64
C GLU A 88 15.28 -17.45 -12.29
N GLN A 89 15.08 -16.60 -11.28
CA GLN A 89 15.67 -16.74 -9.95
C GLN A 89 14.70 -17.44 -9.00
N GLY A 90 14.55 -18.76 -9.19
CA GLY A 90 13.56 -19.58 -8.48
C GLY A 90 13.66 -19.54 -6.95
N ASP A 91 14.87 -19.52 -6.39
CA ASP A 91 15.07 -19.46 -4.93
C ASP A 91 14.56 -18.14 -4.34
N ARG A 92 14.83 -17.02 -5.02
CA ARG A 92 14.35 -15.68 -4.61
C ARG A 92 12.85 -15.56 -4.79
N MET A 93 12.31 -16.07 -5.90
CA MET A 93 10.87 -16.18 -6.10
C MET A 93 10.19 -16.91 -4.94
N ALA A 94 10.67 -18.11 -4.60
CA ALA A 94 10.11 -18.93 -3.52
C ALA A 94 10.23 -18.22 -2.17
N GLN A 95 11.36 -17.58 -1.88
CA GLN A 95 11.56 -16.79 -0.67
C GLN A 95 10.46 -15.73 -0.49
N TYR A 96 10.20 -14.92 -1.52
CA TYR A 96 9.23 -13.83 -1.42
C TYR A 96 7.78 -14.33 -1.43
N PHE A 97 7.48 -15.41 -2.15
CA PHE A 97 6.16 -16.03 -2.10
C PHE A 97 5.84 -16.67 -0.75
N GLU A 98 6.79 -17.36 -0.12
CA GLU A 98 6.59 -17.89 1.23
C GLU A 98 6.46 -16.77 2.27
N ALA A 99 7.18 -15.66 2.10
CA ALA A 99 7.02 -14.50 2.97
C ALA A 99 5.62 -13.87 2.83
N GLU A 100 5.11 -13.71 1.60
CA GLU A 100 3.74 -13.25 1.35
C GLU A 100 2.71 -14.16 2.04
N LYS A 101 2.85 -15.49 1.88
CA LYS A 101 1.95 -16.47 2.52
C LYS A 101 1.96 -16.37 4.04
N ALA A 102 3.15 -16.16 4.62
CA ALA A 102 3.30 -16.03 6.06
C ALA A 102 2.61 -14.77 6.59
N GLN A 103 2.67 -13.67 5.82
CA GLN A 103 2.03 -12.41 6.20
C GLN A 103 0.52 -12.38 5.90
N TYR A 104 0.10 -13.05 4.81
CA TYR A 104 -1.24 -13.03 4.25
C TYR A 104 -1.75 -14.44 3.91
N PRO A 105 -2.12 -15.25 4.91
CA PRO A 105 -2.57 -16.62 4.71
C PRO A 105 -3.85 -16.72 3.87
N GLU A 106 -4.66 -15.66 3.78
CA GLU A 106 -5.82 -15.58 2.90
C GLU A 106 -5.47 -15.70 1.41
N GLY A 107 -4.25 -15.31 1.02
CA GLY A 107 -3.75 -15.42 -0.36
C GLY A 107 -3.04 -16.74 -0.65
N ALA A 108 -2.85 -17.61 0.34
CA ALA A 108 -1.91 -18.72 0.22
C ALA A 108 -2.28 -19.73 -0.89
N ALA A 109 -3.56 -20.00 -1.08
CA ALA A 109 -4.02 -20.89 -2.15
C ALA A 109 -3.62 -20.39 -3.55
N TYR A 110 -3.61 -19.07 -3.77
CA TYR A 110 -3.18 -18.47 -5.02
C TYR A 110 -1.66 -18.55 -5.18
N ILE A 111 -0.89 -18.23 -4.14
CA ILE A 111 0.57 -18.32 -4.17
C ILE A 111 1.03 -19.76 -4.41
N ASP A 112 0.40 -20.74 -3.76
CA ASP A 112 0.68 -22.16 -4.00
C ASP A 112 0.37 -22.59 -5.43
N PHE A 113 -0.68 -22.01 -6.04
CA PHE A 113 -0.96 -22.21 -7.46
C PHE A 113 0.15 -21.67 -8.36
N LEU A 114 0.64 -20.45 -8.09
CA LEU A 114 1.75 -19.84 -8.84
C LEU A 114 3.01 -20.70 -8.76
N MET A 115 3.39 -21.15 -7.56
CA MET A 115 4.60 -21.93 -7.34
C MET A 115 4.57 -23.31 -8.03
N ARG A 116 3.40 -23.95 -8.14
CA ARG A 116 3.26 -25.23 -8.87
C ARG A 116 3.37 -25.06 -10.39
N SER A 117 3.03 -23.87 -10.92
CA SER A 117 2.91 -23.66 -12.36
C SER A 117 4.27 -23.55 -13.09
N LYS A 118 5.33 -23.18 -12.37
CA LYS A 118 6.71 -23.03 -12.89
C LYS A 118 7.49 -24.35 -13.04
N THR A 119 6.99 -25.47 -12.52
CA THR A 119 7.65 -26.79 -12.59
C THR A 119 7.20 -27.61 -13.82
N ARG A 120 6.54 -26.98 -14.80
CA ARG A 120 6.04 -27.66 -16.02
C ARG A 120 6.76 -27.19 -17.27
#